data_AF-A0A358D7F8-F1
#
_entry.id   AF-A0A358D7F8-F1
#
_cell.length_a   1.000
_cell.length_b   1.000
_cell.length_c   1.000
_cell.angle_alpha   90.00
_cell.angle_beta   90.00
_cell.angle_gamma   90.00
#
_symmetry.space_group_name_H-M   'P 1'
#
loop_
_entity.id
_entity.type
_entity.pdbx_description
1 polymer ?
#
loop_
_entity_poly.entity_id
_entity_poly.type
_entity_poly.pdbx_seq_one_letter_code
_entity_poly.pdbx_strand_id
1 'polypeptide(L)' 'EFFQFHPTGLAGLGILLTEGARGEGAILRNASGERFMERYA' A
#
# COMPACT_ATOMS: atom_id res chain seq x y z
N GLU A 1 7.35 4.51 22.16
CA GLU A 1 8.23 3.71 21.29
C GLU A 1 7.49 2.98 20.17
N PHE A 2 6.18 2.71 20.30
CA PHE A 2 5.39 2.06 19.25
C PHE A 2 4.84 3.08 18.25
N PHE A 3 5.37 3.06 17.03
CA PHE A 3 4.94 3.90 15.92
C PHE A 3 4.26 3.06 14.85
N GLN A 4 3.14 3.56 14.32
CA GLN A 4 2.43 2.96 13.21
C GLN A 4 2.85 3.64 11.90
N PHE A 5 3.06 2.84 10.85
CA PHE A 5 3.34 3.32 9.51
C PHE A 5 2.20 2.93 8.59
N HIS A 6 1.72 3.89 7.81
CA HIS A 6 0.68 3.63 6.83
C HIS A 6 1.28 3.07 5.54
N PRO A 7 0.76 1.96 4.98
CA PRO A 7 1.38 1.32 3.81
C PRO A 7 1.25 2.13 2.51
N THR A 8 0.30 3.06 2.42
CA THR A 8 -0.03 3.77 1.17
C THR A 8 -0.06 5.29 1.34
N GLY A 9 1.09 5.87 1.69
CA GLY A 9 1.33 7.32 1.56
C GLY A 9 1.84 7.67 0.16
N LEU A 10 1.38 8.78 -0.42
CA LEU A 10 1.85 9.27 -1.71
C LEU A 10 3.32 9.68 -1.62
N ALA A 11 4.17 9.05 -2.43
CA ALA A 11 5.61 9.25 -2.40
C ALA A 11 5.97 10.74 -2.59
N GLY A 12 6.90 11.25 -1.76
CA GLY A 12 7.36 12.63 -1.78
C GLY A 12 6.42 13.66 -1.14
N LEU A 13 5.11 13.39 -1.06
CA LEU A 13 4.12 14.31 -0.48
C LEU A 13 3.59 13.86 0.89
N GLY A 14 3.63 12.56 1.19
CA GLY A 14 3.11 12.01 2.45
C GLY A 14 1.58 12.05 2.56
N ILE A 15 0.86 12.46 1.51
CA ILE A 15 -0.60 12.49 1.49
C ILE A 15 -1.13 11.06 1.55
N LEU A 16 -2.09 10.83 2.45
CA LEU A 16 -2.70 9.52 2.69
C LEU A 16 -3.56 9.06 1.50
N LEU A 17 -3.30 7.85 1.01
CA LEU A 17 -4.30 7.07 0.28
C LEU A 17 -4.99 6.11 1.26
N THR A 18 -6.31 6.24 1.39
CA THR A 18 -7.14 5.46 2.32
C THR A 18 -6.96 3.95 2.14
N GLU A 19 -7.02 3.20 3.23
CA GLU A 19 -7.07 1.73 3.18
C GLU A 19 -8.27 1.20 2.42
N GLY A 20 -9.36 1.97 2.40
CA GLY A 20 -10.56 1.65 1.64
C GLY A 20 -10.25 1.35 0.18
N ALA A 21 -9.23 1.97 -0.42
CA ALA A 21 -8.83 1.64 -1.79
C ALA A 21 -8.49 0.14 -1.94
N ARG A 22 -7.76 -0.44 -0.98
CA ARG A 22 -7.42 -1.87 -0.98
C ARG A 22 -8.63 -2.74 -0.61
N GLY A 23 -9.48 -2.27 0.30
CA GLY A 23 -10.75 -2.93 0.65
C GLY A 23 -11.71 -3.06 -0.54
N GLU A 24 -11.74 -2.05 -1.41
CA GLU A 24 -12.54 -2.00 -2.64
C GLU A 24 -11.83 -2.62 -3.86
N GLY A 25 -10.69 -3.29 -3.67
CA GLY A 25 -10.05 -4.11 -4.70
C GLY A 25 -8.79 -3.54 -5.36
N ALA A 26 -8.25 -2.40 -4.91
CA ALA A 26 -6.94 -1.94 -5.36
C ALA A 26 -5.83 -2.93 -4.96
N ILE A 27 -4.82 -3.06 -5.81
CA ILE A 27 -3.71 -3.99 -5.63
C ILE A 27 -2.36 -3.27 -5.60
N LEU A 28 -1.42 -3.79 -4.81
CA LEU A 28 -0.04 -3.32 -4.82
C LEU A 28 0.76 -4.06 -5.88
N ARG A 29 1.43 -3.32 -6.75
CA ARG A 29 2.33 -3.85 -7.78
C ARG A 29 3.76 -3.37 -7.55
N ASN A 30 4.73 -4.26 -7.77
CA ASN A 30 6.14 -3.91 -7.76
C ASN A 30 6.59 -3.41 -9.14
N ALA A 31 7.89 -3.14 -9.29
CA ALA A 31 8.46 -2.63 -10.54
C ALA A 31 8.32 -3.60 -11.75
N SER A 32 8.13 -4.91 -11.52
CA SER A 32 7.86 -5.88 -12.59
C SER A 32 6.36 -6.05 -12.88
N GLY A 33 5.49 -5.32 -12.20
CA GLY A 33 4.04 -5.38 -12.38
C GLY A 33 3.36 -6.52 -11.61
N GLU A 34 4.10 -7.28 -10.81
CA GLU A 34 3.58 -8.40 -10.03
C GLU A 34 2.73 -7.90 -8.86
N ARG A 35 1.58 -8.55 -8.63
CA ARG A 35 0.77 -8.41 -7.41
C ARG A 35 1.45 -9.11 -6.22
N PHE A 36 2.53 -8.50 -5.73
CA PHE A 36 3.47 -9.18 -4.83
C PHE A 36 2.88 -9.61 -3.48
N MET A 37 1.80 -8.96 -3.01
CA MET A 37 1.19 -9.29 -1.72
C MET A 37 0.60 -10.70 -1.67
N GLU A 38 0.23 -11.31 -2.81
CA GLU A 38 -0.26 -12.70 -2.85
C GLU A 38 0.74 -13.72 -2.29
N ARG A 39 2.03 -13.37 -2.24
CA ARG A 39 3.07 -14.22 -1.64
C ARG A 39 3.23 -14.04 -0.13
N TYR A 40 2.75 -12.93 0.42
CA TYR A 40 2.99 -12.54 1.81
C TYR A 40 1.73 -12.60 2.67
N ALA A 41 0.53 -12.45 2.07
CA ALA A 41 -0.76 -12.48 2.77
C ALA A 41 -1.92 -12.84 1.83
#